data_AF-A0A1Q7V174-F1
#
_entry.id   AF-A0A1Q7V174-F1
#
_cell.length_a   1.000
_cell.length_b   1.000
_cell.length_c   1.000
_cell.angle_alpha   90.00
_cell.angle_beta   90.00
_cell.angle_gamma   90.00
#
_symmetry.space_group_name_H-M   'P 1'
#
loop_
_entity.id
_entity.type
_entity.pdbx_description
1 polymer ?
#
loop_
_entity_poly.entity_id
_entity_poly.type
_entity_poly.pdbx_seq_one_letter_code
_entity_poly.pdbx_strand_id
1 'polypeptide(L)'
;MAVLRKGKSVFQLGFLLAILAWGASLAFAQSHDQLAPTLSSAHRGFTVFRPRGHRSAATSAKAGSGAIDSIKTFNGEFRVPGIGASGNPQQRWFYTIAGSRPELGGTTTFDAPIVPVSLDLLDYDGSVRVVNGQKLHYSVEPYVSAVVESPVFQRTDYTSSDRPTQFSDAVQRAQFNNVMQTDWHTFLKPAVKPARTLSIPRGAYYFALNADGSCCAFVLADIDVFSKRLFPTSPSDTSSPVGSAEHAGDITTKSIATFLFPNTYLYSGHNPNNCCVLGFHTYDFEPGDASNGFREKRYVFNYSSWISPGLFAPGFEDVTALSHEITESLNDPFVGSDGVHGITPWWLSQNGNCQNDLEVGDVIEGLPDSTLSIKTGGRTYHPQNEALLQWFEFQSPSTALGGAYSYPNQSVLTSLSPSVGVNCK
;
A
#
# COMPACT_ATOMS: atom_id res chain seq x y z
N MET A 1 62.12 -86.46 25.57
CA MET A 1 61.98 -86.11 27.00
C MET A 1 61.12 -84.86 27.11
N ALA A 2 60.06 -84.94 27.94
CA ALA A 2 59.19 -83.90 28.53
C ALA A 2 58.65 -82.78 27.60
N VAL A 3 57.38 -82.76 27.17
CA VAL A 3 56.11 -82.52 27.92
C VAL A 3 56.10 -81.20 28.70
N LEU A 4 55.31 -80.21 28.23
CA LEU A 4 54.17 -79.65 28.99
C LEU A 4 53.28 -78.74 28.11
N ARG A 5 52.02 -78.70 28.52
CA ARG A 5 50.79 -78.36 27.79
C ARG A 5 50.05 -77.22 28.50
N LYS A 6 49.08 -76.61 27.80
CA LYS A 6 47.97 -75.69 28.23
C LYS A 6 48.33 -74.19 28.21
N GLY A 7 47.53 -73.27 27.69
CA GLY A 7 46.19 -73.31 27.08
C GLY A 7 45.33 -72.13 27.56
N LYS A 8 44.49 -71.59 26.64
CA LYS A 8 43.42 -70.54 26.75
C LYS A 8 43.92 -69.10 26.51
N SER A 9 43.22 -68.16 25.83
CA SER A 9 41.91 -68.11 25.15
C SER A 9 41.78 -66.73 24.46
N VAL A 10 41.41 -66.70 23.17
CA VAL A 10 40.44 -65.82 22.47
C VAL A 10 40.23 -64.36 22.95
N PHE A 11 40.47 -63.37 22.06
CA PHE A 11 39.48 -62.35 21.64
C PHE A 11 39.97 -61.53 20.41
N GLN A 12 39.04 -61.18 19.51
CA GLN A 12 39.21 -60.53 18.20
C GLN A 12 39.43 -59.00 18.25
N LEU A 13 39.63 -58.43 17.04
CA LEU A 13 39.63 -57.03 16.55
C LEU A 13 41.03 -56.42 16.48
N GLY A 14 41.48 -55.81 15.38
CA GLY A 14 40.80 -55.19 14.24
C GLY A 14 41.59 -53.93 13.90
N PHE A 15 41.77 -53.57 12.63
CA PHE A 15 41.81 -52.19 12.12
C PHE A 15 42.17 -52.20 10.62
N LEU A 16 41.13 -52.06 9.79
CA LEU A 16 41.24 -51.61 8.40
C LEU A 16 41.05 -50.08 8.41
N LEU A 17 42.04 -49.33 7.94
CA LEU A 17 41.91 -47.91 7.66
C LEU A 17 41.03 -47.73 6.41
N ALA A 18 39.85 -47.14 6.60
CA ALA A 18 39.06 -46.55 5.52
C ALA A 18 39.22 -45.03 5.58
N ILE A 19 39.72 -44.45 4.49
CA ILE A 19 39.77 -43.00 4.27
C ILE A 19 38.33 -42.55 3.99
N LEU A 20 37.69 -41.90 4.96
CA LEU A 20 36.44 -41.17 4.78
C LEU A 20 36.78 -39.71 4.44
N ALA A 21 36.61 -39.35 3.18
CA ALA A 21 36.54 -37.95 2.76
C ALA A 21 35.24 -37.35 3.32
N TRP A 22 35.37 -36.47 4.32
CA TRP A 22 34.27 -35.65 4.80
C TRP A 22 34.07 -34.49 3.81
N GLY A 23 33.01 -34.58 3.00
CA GLY A 23 32.44 -33.42 2.35
C GLY A 23 31.81 -32.53 3.41
N ALA A 24 32.50 -31.46 3.81
CA ALA A 24 31.91 -30.41 4.61
C ALA A 24 30.96 -29.60 3.70
N SER A 25 29.68 -29.98 3.70
CA SER A 25 28.61 -29.06 3.31
C SER A 25 28.67 -27.88 4.27
N LEU A 26 29.20 -26.74 3.81
CA LEU A 26 29.07 -25.44 4.47
C LEU A 26 27.59 -25.08 4.50
N ALA A 27 26.88 -25.57 5.52
CA ALA A 27 25.59 -25.01 5.90
C ALA A 27 25.88 -23.62 6.48
N PHE A 28 25.85 -22.59 5.62
CA PHE A 28 25.86 -21.21 6.09
C PHE A 28 24.64 -21.02 6.98
N ALA A 29 24.87 -20.68 8.25
CA ALA A 29 23.79 -20.36 9.17
C ALA A 29 23.00 -19.16 8.62
N GLN A 30 21.74 -19.39 8.26
CA GLN A 30 20.80 -18.34 7.85
C GLN A 30 20.76 -17.29 8.97
N SER A 31 20.94 -16.02 8.62
CA SER A 31 20.89 -14.96 9.62
C SER A 31 19.48 -14.83 10.19
N HIS A 32 19.34 -14.43 11.45
CA HIS A 32 18.05 -14.36 12.16
C HIS A 32 17.04 -13.42 11.49
N ASP A 33 17.51 -12.47 10.69
CA ASP A 33 16.72 -11.53 9.90
C ASP A 33 16.41 -12.00 8.47
N GLN A 34 16.90 -13.17 8.07
CA GLN A 34 16.58 -13.80 6.79
C GLN A 34 15.42 -14.80 6.98
N LEU A 35 14.35 -14.64 6.21
CA LEU A 35 13.12 -15.44 6.26
C LEU A 35 13.04 -16.42 5.08
N ALA A 36 12.08 -17.35 5.15
CA ALA A 36 11.69 -18.16 4.01
C ALA A 36 11.02 -17.28 2.93
N PRO A 37 11.19 -17.58 1.63
CA PRO A 37 10.66 -16.77 0.53
C PRO A 37 9.16 -17.01 0.28
N THR A 38 8.33 -16.89 1.32
CA THR A 38 6.86 -17.00 1.24
C THR A 38 6.18 -16.15 2.30
N LEU A 39 5.01 -15.58 1.97
CA LEU A 39 4.11 -14.85 2.86
C LEU A 39 2.68 -15.41 2.79
N SER A 40 2.50 -16.66 2.34
CA SER A 40 1.17 -17.25 2.11
C SER A 40 0.29 -17.35 3.36
N SER A 41 0.90 -17.36 4.56
CA SER A 41 0.21 -17.34 5.85
C SER A 41 0.23 -16.00 6.56
N ALA A 42 0.79 -14.95 5.94
CA ALA A 42 0.79 -13.63 6.53
C ALA A 42 -0.62 -13.04 6.53
N HIS A 43 -1.00 -12.40 7.63
CA HIS A 43 -2.23 -11.62 7.67
C HIS A 43 -2.01 -10.29 6.97
N ARG A 44 -3.05 -9.72 6.36
CA ARG A 44 -2.98 -8.38 5.79
C ARG A 44 -3.30 -7.36 6.88
N GLY A 45 -2.53 -6.29 6.95
CA GLY A 45 -2.61 -5.29 8.00
C GLY A 45 -3.27 -4.03 7.46
N PHE A 46 -4.39 -3.66 8.06
CA PHE A 46 -5.10 -2.40 7.82
C PHE A 46 -4.44 -1.29 8.63
N THR A 47 -4.12 -0.15 8.00
CA THR A 47 -3.60 0.99 8.75
C THR A 47 -3.92 2.32 8.08
N VAL A 48 -4.57 3.19 8.85
CA VAL A 48 -4.76 4.59 8.47
C VAL A 48 -3.44 5.32 8.68
N PHE A 49 -2.81 5.75 7.59
CA PHE A 49 -1.49 6.37 7.64
C PHE A 49 -1.59 7.89 7.78
N ARG A 50 -1.38 8.38 9.02
CA ARG A 50 -1.44 9.81 9.30
C ARG A 50 -0.46 10.62 8.44
N PRO A 51 -0.89 11.80 7.96
CA PRO A 51 -0.04 12.66 7.16
C PRO A 51 1.11 13.19 8.00
N ARG A 52 2.24 13.47 7.35
CA ARG A 52 3.44 13.99 8.00
C ARG A 52 3.88 15.26 7.31
N GLY A 53 4.74 16.02 7.98
CA GLY A 53 5.22 17.29 7.45
C GLY A 53 5.40 18.34 8.53
N HIS A 54 5.43 19.59 8.09
CA HIS A 54 5.93 20.71 8.87
C HIS A 54 4.90 21.85 8.87
N ARG A 55 4.50 22.31 10.06
CA ARG A 55 3.66 23.50 10.21
C ARG A 55 4.52 24.69 10.58
N SER A 56 4.21 25.87 10.05
CA SER A 56 4.72 27.11 10.63
C SER A 56 3.93 27.44 11.91
N ALA A 57 4.58 28.08 12.88
CA ALA A 57 3.90 28.57 14.09
C ALA A 57 2.82 29.64 13.80
N ALA A 58 2.77 30.18 12.58
CA ALA A 58 1.93 31.32 12.19
C ALA A 58 0.63 30.93 11.43
N THR A 59 0.43 29.67 11.05
CA THR A 59 -0.69 29.23 10.17
C THR A 59 -1.82 28.51 10.91
N SER A 60 -1.91 28.63 12.23
CA SER A 60 -2.96 27.99 13.06
C SER A 60 -4.37 28.61 12.93
N ALA A 61 -4.64 29.41 11.89
CA ALA A 61 -5.91 30.11 11.72
C ALA A 61 -6.70 29.63 10.48
N LYS A 62 -7.75 28.85 10.74
CA LYS A 62 -9.00 28.70 9.96
C LYS A 62 -8.85 28.47 8.46
N ALA A 63 -8.85 27.20 8.06
CA ALA A 63 -8.92 26.81 6.66
C ALA A 63 -10.29 26.21 6.31
N GLY A 64 -11.15 26.99 5.65
CA GLY A 64 -12.22 26.43 4.81
C GLY A 64 -11.64 25.86 3.51
N SER A 65 -12.46 25.22 2.68
CA SER A 65 -12.06 24.44 1.48
C SER A 65 -11.24 25.19 0.40
N GLY A 66 -10.95 26.49 0.56
CA GLY A 66 -10.05 27.28 -0.31
C GLY A 66 -8.68 27.62 0.30
N ALA A 67 -8.37 27.15 1.51
CA ALA A 67 -7.20 27.58 2.28
C ALA A 67 -5.99 26.63 2.21
N ILE A 68 -6.11 25.51 1.49
CA ILE A 68 -5.00 24.58 1.21
C ILE A 68 -4.61 24.66 -0.26
N ASP A 69 -3.32 24.51 -0.52
CA ASP A 69 -2.77 24.35 -1.85
C ASP A 69 -2.57 22.85 -2.11
N SER A 70 -3.56 22.23 -2.75
CA SER A 70 -3.55 20.80 -3.05
C SER A 70 -4.33 20.48 -4.34
N ILE A 71 -4.55 19.20 -4.61
CA ILE A 71 -5.31 18.69 -5.76
C ILE A 71 -6.74 19.24 -5.76
N LYS A 72 -7.35 19.25 -6.94
CA LYS A 72 -8.75 19.63 -7.10
C LYS A 72 -9.65 18.58 -6.46
N THR A 73 -10.57 19.01 -5.62
CA THR A 73 -11.53 18.14 -4.95
C THR A 73 -12.94 18.72 -5.03
N PHE A 74 -13.92 17.89 -4.67
CA PHE A 74 -15.27 18.33 -4.36
C PHE A 74 -15.72 17.73 -3.02
N ASN A 75 -16.62 18.44 -2.34
CA ASN A 75 -17.19 17.99 -1.08
C ASN A 75 -18.64 17.56 -1.28
N GLY A 76 -19.08 16.59 -0.48
CA GLY A 76 -20.47 16.22 -0.32
C GLY A 76 -20.81 15.87 1.13
N GLU A 77 -22.09 15.58 1.37
CA GLU A 77 -22.58 15.10 2.66
C GLU A 77 -23.55 13.95 2.46
N PHE A 78 -23.62 13.05 3.43
CA PHE A 78 -24.67 12.06 3.55
C PHE A 78 -25.24 12.04 4.96
N ARG A 79 -26.43 11.45 5.12
CA ARG A 79 -27.16 11.45 6.38
C ARG A 79 -27.58 10.06 6.79
N VAL A 80 -26.96 9.57 7.85
CA VAL A 80 -27.29 8.31 8.49
C VAL A 80 -26.99 8.40 9.98
N PRO A 81 -27.87 7.87 10.86
CA PRO A 81 -27.53 7.72 12.27
C PRO A 81 -26.30 6.83 12.45
N GLY A 82 -25.34 7.31 13.22
CA GLY A 82 -24.14 6.56 13.58
C GLY A 82 -23.48 7.14 14.82
N ILE A 83 -22.37 6.54 15.22
CA ILE A 83 -21.54 7.03 16.33
C ILE A 83 -20.24 7.59 15.75
N GLY A 84 -19.92 8.84 16.09
CA GLY A 84 -18.66 9.47 15.68
C GLY A 84 -17.45 8.93 16.45
N ALA A 85 -16.25 9.31 16.03
CA ALA A 85 -14.99 8.88 16.67
C ALA A 85 -14.94 9.17 18.18
N SER A 86 -15.59 10.24 18.66
CA SER A 86 -15.65 10.60 20.08
C SER A 86 -16.72 9.86 20.89
N GLY A 87 -17.44 8.91 20.28
CA GLY A 87 -18.55 8.19 20.91
C GLY A 87 -19.88 8.94 20.95
N ASN A 88 -19.95 10.15 20.40
CA ASN A 88 -21.19 10.92 20.35
C ASN A 88 -22.04 10.49 19.15
N PRO A 89 -23.38 10.38 19.30
CA PRO A 89 -24.26 10.20 18.16
C PRO A 89 -24.12 11.32 17.14
N GLN A 90 -24.05 10.94 15.87
CA GLN A 90 -23.93 11.84 14.72
C GLN A 90 -24.88 11.37 13.61
N GLN A 91 -25.40 12.31 12.82
CA GLN A 91 -26.34 12.01 11.74
C GLN A 91 -25.90 12.54 10.38
N ARG A 92 -24.87 13.38 10.35
CA ARG A 92 -24.39 14.03 9.13
C ARG A 92 -22.91 13.77 9.01
N TRP A 93 -22.49 13.33 7.84
CA TRP A 93 -21.12 12.93 7.54
C TRP A 93 -20.70 13.64 6.27
N PHE A 94 -19.43 14.01 6.19
CA PHE A 94 -18.89 14.79 5.09
C PHE A 94 -17.78 14.00 4.42
N TYR A 95 -17.67 14.13 3.10
CA TYR A 95 -16.56 13.58 2.35
C TYR A 95 -15.96 14.66 1.45
N THR A 96 -14.68 14.47 1.12
CA THR A 96 -13.94 15.23 0.12
C THR A 96 -13.35 14.23 -0.83
N ILE A 97 -13.67 14.32 -2.13
CA ILE A 97 -13.23 13.37 -3.15
C ILE A 97 -12.43 14.13 -4.22
N ALA A 98 -11.37 13.52 -4.73
CA ALA A 98 -10.56 14.07 -5.81
C ALA A 98 -11.35 14.11 -7.14
N GLY A 99 -11.34 15.27 -7.80
CA GLY A 99 -12.01 15.47 -9.08
C GLY A 99 -12.91 16.71 -9.15
N SER A 100 -13.69 16.80 -10.23
CA SER A 100 -14.83 17.72 -10.34
C SER A 100 -16.10 17.04 -9.82
N ARG A 101 -17.09 17.86 -9.44
CA ARG A 101 -18.43 17.39 -9.13
C ARG A 101 -19.03 16.56 -10.27
N PRO A 102 -19.57 15.36 -9.99
CA PRO A 102 -20.15 14.48 -11.01
C PRO A 102 -21.30 15.12 -11.78
N GLU A 103 -22.14 15.93 -11.11
CA GLU A 103 -23.29 16.58 -11.71
C GLU A 103 -22.94 17.61 -12.81
N LEU A 104 -21.69 18.11 -12.82
CA LEU A 104 -21.21 19.10 -13.78
C LEU A 104 -20.63 18.49 -15.06
N GLY A 105 -20.32 17.19 -15.05
CA GLY A 105 -19.66 16.53 -16.17
C GLY A 105 -18.22 16.95 -16.40
N GLY A 106 -17.74 16.63 -17.60
CA GLY A 106 -16.37 16.92 -18.05
C GLY A 106 -15.28 16.08 -17.38
N THR A 107 -14.05 16.24 -17.86
CA THR A 107 -12.90 15.45 -17.41
C THR A 107 -11.99 16.27 -16.51
N THR A 108 -11.71 15.77 -15.30
CA THR A 108 -10.56 16.18 -14.49
C THR A 108 -9.39 15.24 -14.78
N THR A 109 -8.18 15.77 -14.93
CA THR A 109 -6.97 14.98 -15.11
C THR A 109 -5.92 15.42 -14.11
N PHE A 110 -5.38 14.47 -13.35
CA PHE A 110 -4.26 14.68 -12.45
C PHE A 110 -2.98 14.14 -13.09
N ASP A 111 -1.89 14.89 -12.98
CA ASP A 111 -0.58 14.27 -13.18
C ASP A 111 -0.39 13.21 -12.09
N ALA A 112 0.04 12.02 -12.50
CA ALA A 112 0.22 10.86 -11.63
C ALA A 112 1.67 10.37 -11.70
N PRO A 113 2.63 11.12 -11.14
CA PRO A 113 4.03 10.75 -11.19
C PRO A 113 4.27 9.44 -10.42
N ILE A 114 4.97 8.52 -11.07
CA ILE A 114 5.41 7.26 -10.46
C ILE A 114 6.89 7.45 -10.13
N VAL A 115 7.20 7.57 -8.85
CA VAL A 115 8.56 7.64 -8.32
C VAL A 115 9.00 6.22 -7.94
N PRO A 116 9.89 5.58 -8.72
CA PRO A 116 10.43 4.28 -8.34
C PRO A 116 11.35 4.44 -7.13
N VAL A 117 11.15 3.64 -6.09
CA VAL A 117 12.01 3.62 -4.90
C VAL A 117 12.62 2.23 -4.71
N SER A 118 13.93 2.15 -4.90
CA SER A 118 14.72 0.95 -4.57
C SER A 118 15.10 0.95 -3.08
N LEU A 119 15.46 -0.21 -2.54
CA LEU A 119 15.92 -0.33 -1.15
C LEU A 119 17.41 -0.59 -1.08
N ASP A 120 18.06 0.05 -0.10
CA ASP A 120 19.38 -0.35 0.39
C ASP A 120 19.23 -0.87 1.82
N LEU A 121 19.42 -2.18 2.02
CA LEU A 121 19.39 -2.77 3.35
C LEU A 121 20.79 -2.67 3.98
N LEU A 122 20.90 -1.84 5.00
CA LEU A 122 22.20 -1.48 5.58
C LEU A 122 22.66 -2.53 6.60
N ASP A 123 23.97 -2.58 6.82
CA ASP A 123 24.58 -3.24 7.97
C ASP A 123 24.81 -2.25 9.14
N TYR A 124 25.30 -2.74 10.28
CA TYR A 124 25.52 -1.90 11.47
C TYR A 124 26.55 -0.77 11.26
N ASP A 125 27.44 -0.90 10.27
CA ASP A 125 28.40 0.12 9.89
C ASP A 125 27.85 1.16 8.90
N GLY A 126 26.59 1.02 8.48
CA GLY A 126 25.91 1.89 7.53
C GLY A 126 26.20 1.59 6.05
N SER A 127 27.03 0.59 5.75
CA SER A 127 27.22 0.12 4.36
C SER A 127 26.04 -0.74 3.90
N VAL A 128 25.84 -0.87 2.57
CA VAL A 128 24.86 -1.83 2.04
C VAL A 128 25.33 -3.24 2.39
N ARG A 129 24.50 -3.97 3.13
CA ARG A 129 24.85 -5.29 3.65
C ARG A 129 25.12 -6.27 2.51
N VAL A 130 26.10 -7.15 2.71
CA VAL A 130 26.42 -8.24 1.79
C VAL A 130 26.07 -9.58 2.43
N VAL A 131 25.27 -10.40 1.74
CA VAL A 131 24.91 -11.76 2.16
C VAL A 131 25.23 -12.70 1.00
N ASN A 132 25.98 -13.78 1.26
CA ASN A 132 26.41 -14.75 0.24
C ASN A 132 27.11 -14.11 -0.98
N GLY A 133 27.88 -13.03 -0.75
CA GLY A 133 28.56 -12.29 -1.81
C GLY A 133 27.68 -11.35 -2.62
N GLN A 134 26.38 -11.26 -2.32
CA GLN A 134 25.43 -10.36 -2.98
C GLN A 134 25.09 -9.17 -2.09
N LYS A 135 25.09 -7.96 -2.66
CA LYS A 135 24.61 -6.76 -1.96
C LYS A 135 23.10 -6.83 -1.81
N LEU A 136 22.60 -6.46 -0.63
CA LEU A 136 21.17 -6.28 -0.37
C LEU A 136 20.67 -4.93 -0.89
N HIS A 137 20.90 -4.69 -2.17
CA HIS A 137 20.27 -3.63 -2.94
C HIS A 137 19.06 -4.24 -3.67
N TYR A 138 17.86 -3.75 -3.39
CA TYR A 138 16.65 -4.26 -4.01
C TYR A 138 16.10 -3.24 -5.00
N SER A 139 16.33 -3.48 -6.28
CA SER A 139 15.87 -2.60 -7.35
C SER A 139 14.37 -2.77 -7.62
N VAL A 140 13.67 -1.64 -7.77
CA VAL A 140 12.27 -1.59 -8.20
C VAL A 140 12.09 -1.64 -9.72
N GLU A 141 13.14 -1.32 -10.48
CA GLU A 141 13.10 -1.15 -11.93
C GLU A 141 12.39 -2.28 -12.68
N PRO A 142 12.56 -3.58 -12.32
CA PRO A 142 11.89 -4.68 -13.02
C PRO A 142 10.36 -4.60 -13.02
N TYR A 143 9.75 -3.83 -12.12
CA TYR A 143 8.30 -3.75 -11.93
C TYR A 143 7.67 -2.50 -12.55
N VAL A 144 8.47 -1.48 -12.89
CA VAL A 144 7.98 -0.17 -13.30
C VAL A 144 7.15 -0.24 -14.59
N SER A 145 7.62 -0.94 -15.62
CA SER A 145 6.88 -1.07 -16.89
C SER A 145 5.55 -1.77 -16.69
N ALA A 146 5.52 -2.86 -15.92
CA ALA A 146 4.30 -3.59 -15.62
C ALA A 146 3.29 -2.70 -14.88
N VAL A 147 3.73 -1.86 -13.96
CA VAL A 147 2.86 -0.88 -13.28
C VAL A 147 2.28 0.12 -14.27
N VAL A 148 3.10 0.71 -15.14
CA VAL A 148 2.63 1.68 -16.14
C VAL A 148 1.63 1.06 -17.12
N GLU A 149 1.80 -0.21 -17.47
CA GLU A 149 0.92 -0.97 -18.40
C GLU A 149 -0.35 -1.54 -17.74
N SER A 150 -0.48 -1.37 -16.42
CA SER A 150 -1.60 -1.89 -15.63
C SER A 150 -2.91 -1.12 -15.87
N PRO A 151 -4.08 -1.70 -15.54
CA PRO A 151 -5.37 -1.02 -15.65
C PRO A 151 -5.51 0.22 -14.75
N VAL A 152 -4.62 0.42 -13.78
CA VAL A 152 -4.59 1.65 -12.97
C VAL A 152 -4.31 2.87 -13.86
N PHE A 153 -3.43 2.71 -14.86
CA PHE A 153 -3.00 3.80 -15.73
C PHE A 153 -3.39 3.62 -17.20
N GLN A 154 -3.62 2.38 -17.65
CA GLN A 154 -4.11 2.07 -18.98
C GLN A 154 -5.63 1.99 -19.02
N ARG A 155 -6.19 2.31 -20.17
CA ARG A 155 -7.64 2.23 -20.39
C ARG A 155 -8.05 0.83 -20.83
N THR A 156 -9.12 0.32 -20.23
CA THR A 156 -9.76 -0.96 -20.59
C THR A 156 -11.26 -0.89 -20.35
N ASP A 157 -12.00 -1.91 -20.77
CA ASP A 157 -13.46 -1.91 -20.70
C ASP A 157 -13.94 -2.16 -19.26
N TYR A 158 -14.89 -1.33 -18.83
CA TYR A 158 -15.58 -1.42 -17.54
C TYR A 158 -17.07 -1.16 -17.73
N THR A 159 -17.92 -1.85 -16.98
CA THR A 159 -19.38 -1.69 -17.05
C THR A 159 -19.89 -0.30 -16.61
N SER A 160 -19.06 0.49 -15.91
CA SER A 160 -19.39 1.86 -15.50
C SER A 160 -19.08 2.94 -16.54
N SER A 161 -18.54 2.56 -17.71
CA SER A 161 -18.24 3.48 -18.80
C SER A 161 -18.65 2.90 -20.16
N ASP A 162 -19.05 3.78 -21.07
CA ASP A 162 -19.39 3.46 -22.45
C ASP A 162 -18.15 3.34 -23.36
N ARG A 163 -16.98 3.67 -22.83
CA ARG A 163 -15.68 3.61 -23.50
C ARG A 163 -14.61 3.08 -22.55
N PRO A 164 -13.49 2.55 -23.07
CA PRO A 164 -12.38 2.14 -22.22
C PRO A 164 -11.93 3.26 -21.28
N THR A 165 -11.74 2.94 -20.01
CA THR A 165 -11.32 3.87 -18.96
C THR A 165 -10.31 3.25 -17.98
N GLN A 166 -9.77 4.04 -17.06
CA GLN A 166 -8.85 3.59 -16.00
C GLN A 166 -9.61 2.97 -14.84
N PHE A 167 -8.97 2.03 -14.13
CA PHE A 167 -9.57 1.30 -13.01
C PHE A 167 -10.24 2.23 -11.97
N SER A 168 -9.51 3.24 -11.49
CA SER A 168 -10.01 4.12 -10.44
C SER A 168 -11.10 5.10 -10.94
N ASP A 169 -11.05 5.51 -12.21
CA ASP A 169 -12.15 6.22 -12.87
C ASP A 169 -13.40 5.34 -12.94
N ALA A 170 -13.24 4.06 -13.29
CA ALA A 170 -14.35 3.12 -13.36
C ALA A 170 -15.03 2.93 -12.00
N VAL A 171 -14.27 2.88 -10.91
CA VAL A 171 -14.80 2.81 -9.53
C VAL A 171 -15.56 4.08 -9.19
N GLN A 172 -14.99 5.27 -9.41
CA GLN A 172 -15.69 6.55 -9.16
C GLN A 172 -16.97 6.67 -10.00
N ARG A 173 -16.93 6.24 -11.27
CA ARG A 173 -18.12 6.24 -12.14
C ARG A 173 -19.18 5.26 -11.67
N ALA A 174 -18.81 4.10 -11.15
CA ALA A 174 -19.76 3.17 -10.54
C ALA A 174 -20.41 3.79 -9.29
N GLN A 175 -19.61 4.45 -8.45
CA GLN A 175 -20.06 5.15 -7.24
C GLN A 175 -21.07 6.27 -7.54
N PHE A 176 -20.82 7.07 -8.60
CA PHE A 176 -21.63 8.23 -8.94
C PHE A 176 -22.55 8.01 -10.15
N ASN A 177 -22.81 6.75 -10.52
CA ASN A 177 -23.44 6.41 -11.79
C ASN A 177 -24.78 7.10 -12.05
N ASN A 178 -25.58 7.30 -11.00
CA ASN A 178 -26.93 7.88 -11.10
C ASN A 178 -26.97 9.41 -10.92
N VAL A 179 -25.81 10.05 -10.69
CA VAL A 179 -25.71 11.52 -10.54
C VAL A 179 -24.73 12.17 -11.53
N MET A 180 -23.78 11.40 -12.06
CA MET A 180 -22.79 11.91 -13.00
C MET A 180 -23.36 12.23 -14.37
N GLN A 181 -22.81 13.24 -15.05
CA GLN A 181 -22.99 13.36 -16.50
C GLN A 181 -22.20 12.25 -17.21
N THR A 182 -22.62 11.89 -18.42
CA THR A 182 -22.01 10.78 -19.18
C THR A 182 -20.52 11.00 -19.45
N ASP A 183 -20.11 12.25 -19.68
CA ASP A 183 -18.73 12.66 -19.97
C ASP A 183 -17.87 12.93 -18.72
N TRP A 184 -18.39 12.67 -17.52
CA TRP A 184 -17.67 12.88 -16.26
C TRP A 184 -16.54 11.87 -16.06
N HIS A 185 -15.30 12.33 -15.95
CA HIS A 185 -14.15 11.46 -15.72
C HIS A 185 -13.11 12.07 -14.79
N THR A 186 -12.39 11.21 -14.09
CA THR A 186 -11.20 11.53 -13.32
C THR A 186 -10.05 10.65 -13.79
N PHE A 187 -9.17 11.20 -14.62
CA PHE A 187 -8.03 10.46 -15.17
C PHE A 187 -6.72 10.76 -14.44
N LEU A 188 -5.87 9.74 -14.39
CA LEU A 188 -4.49 9.79 -13.95
C LEU A 188 -3.57 9.79 -15.17
N LYS A 189 -2.66 10.75 -15.27
CA LYS A 189 -1.67 10.82 -16.34
C LYS A 189 -0.32 10.33 -15.82
N PRO A 190 0.07 9.06 -16.06
CA PRO A 190 1.29 8.50 -15.49
C PRO A 190 2.53 9.17 -16.09
N ALA A 191 3.55 9.37 -15.26
CA ALA A 191 4.89 9.74 -15.71
C ALA A 191 5.93 9.11 -14.79
N VAL A 192 6.79 8.23 -15.32
CA VAL A 192 7.90 7.66 -14.55
C VAL A 192 8.91 8.77 -14.25
N LYS A 193 9.27 8.89 -12.98
CA LYS A 193 10.22 9.88 -12.47
C LYS A 193 11.59 9.24 -12.17
N PRO A 194 12.65 10.03 -11.98
CA PRO A 194 13.93 9.52 -11.52
C PRO A 194 13.78 8.61 -10.30
N ALA A 195 14.46 7.46 -10.35
CA ALA A 195 14.46 6.50 -9.26
C ALA A 195 15.16 7.08 -8.03
N ARG A 196 14.65 6.71 -6.86
CA ARG A 196 15.17 7.07 -5.54
C ARG A 196 15.55 5.82 -4.78
N THR A 197 16.29 5.99 -3.69
CA THR A 197 16.68 4.87 -2.83
C THR A 197 16.32 5.17 -1.39
N LEU A 198 15.63 4.23 -0.74
CA LEU A 198 15.35 4.26 0.69
C LEU A 198 16.31 3.31 1.39
N SER A 199 17.20 3.85 2.23
CA SER A 199 18.10 3.02 3.03
C SER A 199 17.47 2.66 4.38
N ILE A 200 17.37 1.36 4.67
CA ILE A 200 16.79 0.83 5.91
C ILE A 200 17.90 0.28 6.81
N PRO A 201 18.05 0.78 8.06
CA PRO A 201 19.11 0.35 8.96
C PRO A 201 18.96 -1.11 9.40
N ARG A 202 20.09 -1.78 9.65
CA ARG A 202 20.14 -3.12 10.27
C ARG A 202 19.30 -3.16 11.54
N GLY A 203 18.52 -4.23 11.71
CA GLY A 203 17.61 -4.40 12.86
C GLY A 203 16.21 -3.79 12.66
N ALA A 204 15.97 -3.07 11.56
CA ALA A 204 14.64 -2.55 11.18
C ALA A 204 14.07 -3.23 9.93
N TYR A 205 14.67 -4.34 9.50
CA TYR A 205 14.17 -5.12 8.38
C TYR A 205 14.39 -6.62 8.59
N TYR A 206 13.54 -7.39 7.92
CA TYR A 206 13.72 -8.79 7.58
C TYR A 206 13.67 -8.94 6.07
N PHE A 207 14.26 -9.99 5.50
CA PHE A 207 14.28 -10.18 4.06
C PHE A 207 14.25 -11.66 3.69
N ALA A 208 13.81 -11.96 2.48
CA ALA A 208 14.02 -13.25 1.86
C ALA A 208 14.80 -13.06 0.55
N LEU A 209 15.76 -13.93 0.29
CA LEU A 209 16.50 -13.94 -0.98
C LEU A 209 15.71 -14.67 -2.05
N ASN A 210 16.00 -14.34 -3.31
CA ASN A 210 15.58 -15.16 -4.44
C ASN A 210 16.28 -16.53 -4.39
N ALA A 211 15.76 -17.49 -5.16
CA ALA A 211 16.34 -18.83 -5.23
C ALA A 211 17.80 -18.85 -5.73
N ASP A 212 18.20 -17.84 -6.51
CA ASP A 212 19.58 -17.64 -6.98
C ASP A 212 20.48 -16.90 -5.97
N GLY A 213 19.96 -16.56 -4.79
CA GLY A 213 20.66 -15.83 -3.73
C GLY A 213 20.71 -14.31 -3.93
N SER A 214 20.12 -13.77 -5.00
CA SER A 214 20.04 -12.33 -5.22
C SER A 214 19.01 -11.67 -4.29
N CYS A 215 19.21 -10.38 -4.03
CA CYS A 215 18.22 -9.57 -3.33
C CYS A 215 17.13 -9.09 -4.30
N CYS A 216 15.85 -9.22 -3.97
CA CYS A 216 15.29 -10.03 -2.89
C CYS A 216 13.98 -10.66 -3.41
N ALA A 217 13.52 -11.72 -2.77
CA ALA A 217 12.16 -12.20 -2.97
C ALA A 217 11.16 -11.23 -2.32
N PHE A 218 11.43 -10.80 -1.09
CA PHE A 218 10.72 -9.68 -0.44
C PHE A 218 11.56 -9.07 0.69
N VAL A 219 11.11 -7.91 1.16
CA VAL A 219 11.61 -7.23 2.38
C VAL A 219 10.42 -6.92 3.29
N LEU A 220 10.57 -7.20 4.58
CA LEU A 220 9.70 -6.66 5.63
C LEU A 220 10.42 -5.51 6.31
N ALA A 221 9.81 -4.33 6.36
CA ALA A 221 10.38 -3.15 7.01
C ALA A 221 9.54 -2.73 8.22
N ASP A 222 10.21 -2.31 9.29
CA ASP A 222 9.53 -1.75 10.45
C ASP A 222 8.81 -0.45 10.03
N ILE A 223 7.48 -0.38 10.23
CA ILE A 223 6.66 0.72 9.73
C ILE A 223 7.09 2.10 10.28
N ASP A 224 7.55 2.16 11.54
CA ASP A 224 7.98 3.42 12.16
C ASP A 224 9.31 3.90 11.57
N VAL A 225 10.24 2.97 11.32
CA VAL A 225 11.53 3.29 10.69
C VAL A 225 11.34 3.63 9.23
N PHE A 226 10.56 2.82 8.49
CA PHE A 226 10.24 3.04 7.09
C PHE A 226 9.67 4.43 6.88
N SER A 227 8.63 4.79 7.66
CA SER A 227 8.00 6.10 7.55
C SER A 227 8.94 7.26 7.85
N LYS A 228 9.74 7.17 8.93
CA LYS A 228 10.71 8.22 9.28
C LYS A 228 11.75 8.44 8.18
N ARG A 229 12.06 7.42 7.39
CA ARG A 229 13.04 7.49 6.28
C ARG A 229 12.39 7.90 4.96
N LEU A 230 11.11 7.62 4.78
CA LEU A 230 10.37 7.97 3.57
C LEU A 230 10.09 9.48 3.48
N PHE A 231 9.70 10.10 4.61
CA PHE A 231 9.28 11.50 4.69
C PHE A 231 10.44 12.46 5.00
N PRO A 232 10.38 13.72 4.51
CA PRO A 232 11.35 14.74 4.86
C PRO A 232 11.26 15.15 6.33
N THR A 233 12.42 15.31 6.97
CA THR A 233 12.54 15.79 8.36
C THR A 233 12.42 17.31 8.51
N SER A 234 12.47 18.05 7.41
CA SER A 234 12.21 19.49 7.32
C SER A 234 11.79 19.86 5.89
N PRO A 235 11.18 21.03 5.63
CA PRO A 235 10.82 21.45 4.27
C PRO A 235 12.01 21.62 3.32
N SER A 236 13.25 21.59 3.83
CA SER A 236 14.48 21.65 3.01
C SER A 236 15.19 20.30 2.90
N ASP A 237 14.64 19.25 3.49
CA ASP A 237 15.25 17.93 3.49
C ASP A 237 15.09 17.28 2.11
N THR A 238 16.22 17.05 1.45
CA THR A 238 16.29 16.38 0.14
C THR A 238 16.83 14.95 0.23
N SER A 239 17.05 14.45 1.44
CA SER A 239 17.67 13.14 1.68
C SER A 239 16.66 11.99 1.72
N SER A 240 15.40 12.27 2.06
CA SER A 240 14.31 11.30 1.98
C SER A 240 13.78 11.17 0.55
N PRO A 241 13.18 10.03 0.17
CA PRO A 241 12.58 9.90 -1.14
C PRO A 241 11.51 10.97 -1.43
N VAL A 242 10.63 11.26 -0.46
CA VAL A 242 9.56 12.26 -0.63
C VAL A 242 10.15 13.66 -0.79
N GLY A 243 11.02 14.08 0.11
CA GLY A 243 11.63 15.41 0.05
C GLY A 243 12.48 15.61 -1.21
N SER A 244 13.22 14.59 -1.63
CA SER A 244 13.93 14.61 -2.93
C SER A 244 12.98 14.78 -4.12
N ALA A 245 11.77 14.22 -4.07
CA ALA A 245 10.77 14.33 -5.13
C ALA A 245 10.12 15.70 -5.20
N GLU A 246 9.80 16.29 -4.05
CA GLU A 246 9.23 17.62 -3.92
C GLU A 246 10.22 18.67 -4.45
N HIS A 247 11.47 18.63 -3.97
CA HIS A 247 12.51 19.59 -4.35
C HIS A 247 12.94 19.49 -5.81
N ALA A 248 12.88 18.29 -6.40
CA ALA A 248 13.14 18.10 -7.83
C ALA A 248 11.98 18.57 -8.72
N GLY A 249 10.81 18.88 -8.15
CA GLY A 249 9.58 19.13 -8.91
C GLY A 249 9.03 17.89 -9.62
N ASP A 250 9.44 16.70 -9.17
CA ASP A 250 8.94 15.44 -9.71
C ASP A 250 7.50 15.18 -9.27
N ILE A 251 7.15 15.65 -8.08
CA ILE A 251 5.78 15.69 -7.56
C ILE A 251 5.42 17.15 -7.22
N THR A 252 4.12 17.45 -7.22
CA THR A 252 3.61 18.78 -6.90
C THR A 252 2.36 18.68 -6.03
N THR A 253 1.91 19.80 -5.47
CA THR A 253 0.62 19.87 -4.76
C THR A 253 -0.58 19.60 -5.68
N LYS A 254 -0.40 19.50 -7.00
CA LYS A 254 -1.47 19.24 -7.99
C LYS A 254 -1.45 17.84 -8.57
N SER A 255 -0.51 17.00 -8.14
CA SER A 255 -0.40 15.61 -8.56
C SER A 255 -0.89 14.65 -7.49
N ILE A 256 -1.27 13.45 -7.91
CA ILE A 256 -1.46 12.28 -7.04
C ILE A 256 -0.30 11.34 -7.33
N ALA A 257 0.73 11.37 -6.48
CA ALA A 257 1.97 10.64 -6.74
C ALA A 257 1.92 9.20 -6.22
N THR A 258 2.70 8.31 -6.84
CA THR A 258 2.96 6.96 -6.35
C THR A 258 4.45 6.81 -6.09
N PHE A 259 4.82 6.52 -4.85
CA PHE A 259 6.12 5.99 -4.50
C PHE A 259 6.05 4.46 -4.60
N LEU A 260 6.49 3.95 -5.76
CA LEU A 260 6.45 2.53 -6.08
C LEU A 260 7.66 1.84 -5.46
N PHE A 261 7.42 0.77 -4.70
CA PHE A 261 8.48 -0.06 -4.13
C PHE A 261 8.47 -1.46 -4.77
N PRO A 262 9.61 -2.19 -4.76
CA PRO A 262 9.60 -3.63 -5.04
C PRO A 262 8.86 -4.35 -3.90
N ASN A 263 8.76 -5.69 -3.92
CA ASN A 263 8.08 -6.52 -2.89
C ASN A 263 8.51 -6.17 -1.43
N THR A 264 7.96 -5.10 -0.89
CA THR A 264 8.32 -4.44 0.37
C THR A 264 7.04 -4.33 1.16
N TYR A 265 7.03 -4.82 2.38
CA TYR A 265 5.83 -4.86 3.19
C TYR A 265 6.17 -4.40 4.60
N LEU A 266 5.23 -3.75 5.28
CA LEU A 266 5.52 -3.14 6.58
C LEU A 266 4.95 -3.99 7.71
N TYR A 267 5.71 -4.11 8.80
CA TYR A 267 5.28 -4.74 10.04
C TYR A 267 5.26 -3.73 11.18
N SER A 268 4.44 -4.01 12.19
CA SER A 268 4.22 -3.11 13.33
C SER A 268 4.68 -3.71 14.66
N GLY A 269 4.86 -2.83 15.67
CA GLY A 269 5.20 -3.25 17.03
C GLY A 269 6.55 -3.96 17.16
N HIS A 270 7.49 -3.69 16.25
CA HIS A 270 8.80 -4.32 16.18
C HIS A 270 8.76 -5.86 16.08
N ASN A 271 7.65 -6.41 15.61
CA ASN A 271 7.43 -7.85 15.47
C ASN A 271 7.06 -8.18 14.01
N PRO A 272 7.91 -8.91 13.25
CA PRO A 272 7.64 -9.25 11.86
C PRO A 272 6.40 -10.15 11.67
N ASN A 273 5.91 -10.80 12.75
CA ASN A 273 4.65 -11.55 12.70
C ASN A 273 3.41 -10.64 12.67
N ASN A 274 3.55 -9.36 13.01
CA ASN A 274 2.50 -8.33 12.91
C ASN A 274 2.60 -7.61 11.55
N CYS A 275 2.79 -8.40 10.49
CA CYS A 275 2.78 -8.01 9.08
C CYS A 275 1.39 -8.36 8.51
N CYS A 276 0.90 -7.75 7.43
CA CYS A 276 1.61 -6.92 6.45
C CYS A 276 0.79 -5.73 5.94
N VAL A 277 1.32 -4.51 6.11
CA VAL A 277 0.83 -3.31 5.41
C VAL A 277 1.54 -3.24 4.05
N LEU A 278 0.75 -3.22 2.97
CA LEU A 278 1.25 -3.39 1.59
C LEU A 278 1.35 -2.07 0.82
N GLY A 279 0.59 -1.09 1.29
CA GLY A 279 0.54 0.27 0.79
C GLY A 279 0.02 1.18 1.90
N PHE A 280 0.01 2.47 1.60
CA PHE A 280 -0.86 3.44 2.27
C PHE A 280 -0.99 4.67 1.37
N HIS A 281 -2.14 5.33 1.41
CA HIS A 281 -2.31 6.66 0.85
C HIS A 281 -2.20 7.72 1.95
N THR A 282 -1.61 8.88 1.62
CA THR A 282 -1.35 9.94 2.59
C THR A 282 -0.92 11.24 1.90
N TYR A 283 -0.41 12.21 2.65
CA TYR A 283 0.25 13.39 2.09
C TYR A 283 1.40 13.89 2.97
N ASP A 284 2.38 14.52 2.33
CA ASP A 284 3.30 15.44 3.02
C ASP A 284 2.69 16.84 3.04
N PHE A 285 2.81 17.56 4.17
CA PHE A 285 2.42 18.96 4.26
C PHE A 285 3.58 19.89 4.59
N GLU A 286 3.62 21.01 3.88
CA GLU A 286 4.60 22.06 4.10
C GLU A 286 3.93 23.41 4.40
N PRO A 287 4.63 24.34 5.06
CA PRO A 287 4.17 25.71 5.18
C PRO A 287 3.92 26.33 3.80
N GLY A 288 2.88 27.15 3.71
CA GLY A 288 2.68 28.01 2.55
C GLY A 288 3.73 29.12 2.48
N ASP A 289 3.87 29.70 1.29
CA ASP A 289 4.74 30.85 1.04
C ASP A 289 4.03 31.88 0.15
N ALA A 290 4.72 32.99 -0.16
CA ALA A 290 4.14 34.05 -0.98
C ALA A 290 3.70 33.58 -2.37
N SER A 291 4.32 32.54 -2.93
CA SER A 291 4.01 32.03 -4.27
C SER A 291 2.66 31.33 -4.35
N ASN A 292 2.17 30.77 -3.23
CA ASN A 292 0.89 30.08 -3.16
C ASN A 292 -0.14 30.77 -2.25
N GLY A 293 0.13 32.03 -1.89
CA GLY A 293 -0.75 32.83 -1.04
C GLY A 293 -0.75 32.40 0.43
N PHE A 294 0.37 31.85 0.91
CA PHE A 294 0.55 31.34 2.28
C PHE A 294 -0.41 30.21 2.66
N ARG A 295 -0.87 29.45 1.67
CA ARG A 295 -1.72 28.27 1.87
C ARG A 295 -0.87 27.05 2.21
N GLU A 296 -1.29 26.25 3.19
CA GLU A 296 -0.63 24.97 3.51
C GLU A 296 -0.53 24.13 2.22
N LYS A 297 0.69 23.71 1.86
CA LYS A 297 0.92 22.84 0.72
C LYS A 297 0.64 21.41 1.15
N ARG A 298 -0.07 20.65 0.33
CA ARG A 298 -0.26 19.20 0.54
C ARG A 298 0.11 18.44 -0.72
N TYR A 299 1.16 17.64 -0.64
CA TYR A 299 1.62 16.74 -1.68
C TYR A 299 0.97 15.38 -1.44
N VAL A 300 -0.12 15.10 -2.15
CA VAL A 300 -0.87 13.85 -2.03
C VAL A 300 -0.09 12.74 -2.73
N PHE A 301 0.14 11.64 -2.02
CA PHE A 301 0.81 10.48 -2.57
C PHE A 301 0.40 9.18 -1.89
N ASN A 302 0.66 8.06 -2.56
CA ASN A 302 0.66 6.75 -1.95
C ASN A 302 2.06 6.13 -1.95
N TYR A 303 2.30 5.31 -0.93
CA TYR A 303 3.26 4.23 -0.98
C TYR A 303 2.53 2.99 -1.52
N SER A 304 3.06 2.34 -2.55
CA SER A 304 2.51 1.07 -3.02
C SER A 304 3.62 0.08 -3.35
N SER A 305 3.47 -1.13 -2.83
CA SER A 305 4.37 -2.23 -3.12
C SER A 305 3.92 -2.99 -4.36
N TRP A 306 4.84 -3.27 -5.28
CA TRP A 306 4.62 -4.32 -6.26
C TRP A 306 4.52 -5.68 -5.55
N ILE A 307 3.56 -6.51 -5.94
CA ILE A 307 3.39 -7.84 -5.35
C ILE A 307 3.74 -8.92 -6.36
N SER A 308 4.89 -9.56 -6.21
CA SER A 308 5.25 -10.66 -7.12
C SER A 308 4.36 -11.89 -6.92
N PRO A 309 3.96 -12.58 -8.01
CA PRO A 309 3.14 -13.80 -7.94
C PRO A 309 3.72 -14.86 -6.99
N GLY A 310 2.84 -15.50 -6.23
CA GLY A 310 3.19 -16.58 -5.31
C GLY A 310 3.75 -16.15 -3.95
N LEU A 311 3.89 -14.84 -3.69
CA LEU A 311 4.23 -14.35 -2.34
C LEU A 311 3.05 -14.47 -1.37
N PHE A 312 1.87 -14.02 -1.78
CA PHE A 312 0.62 -14.15 -1.03
C PHE A 312 -0.31 -15.22 -1.66
N ALA A 313 -1.57 -15.23 -1.25
CA ALA A 313 -2.59 -16.11 -1.82
C ALA A 313 -2.76 -15.85 -3.34
N PRO A 314 -3.06 -16.89 -4.16
CA PRO A 314 -3.27 -16.72 -5.60
C PRO A 314 -4.31 -15.63 -5.91
N GLY A 315 -4.02 -14.81 -6.92
CA GLY A 315 -4.87 -13.69 -7.32
C GLY A 315 -4.66 -12.41 -6.50
N PHE A 316 -3.82 -12.44 -5.47
CA PHE A 316 -3.43 -11.25 -4.72
C PHE A 316 -1.97 -10.91 -5.06
N GLU A 317 -1.79 -10.18 -6.17
CA GLU A 317 -0.50 -10.00 -6.83
C GLU A 317 -0.49 -8.73 -7.70
N ASP A 318 0.66 -8.46 -8.32
CA ASP A 318 0.94 -7.33 -9.19
C ASP A 318 0.60 -5.94 -8.61
N VAL A 319 -0.52 -5.37 -9.02
CA VAL A 319 -1.00 -4.02 -8.72
C VAL A 319 -2.12 -4.01 -7.69
N THR A 320 -2.41 -5.11 -6.99
CA THR A 320 -3.45 -5.13 -5.96
C THR A 320 -3.29 -3.99 -4.94
N ALA A 321 -2.10 -3.83 -4.36
CA ALA A 321 -1.84 -2.71 -3.44
C ALA A 321 -1.94 -1.37 -4.16
N LEU A 322 -1.37 -1.23 -5.36
CA LEU A 322 -1.42 0.03 -6.10
C LEU A 322 -2.85 0.49 -6.43
N SER A 323 -3.72 -0.42 -6.89
CA SER A 323 -5.10 -0.09 -7.22
C SER A 323 -5.91 0.32 -5.98
N HIS A 324 -5.65 -0.37 -4.86
CA HIS A 324 -6.22 -0.05 -3.55
C HIS A 324 -5.85 1.38 -3.17
N GLU A 325 -4.55 1.67 -3.04
CA GLU A 325 -4.08 2.96 -2.55
C GLU A 325 -4.44 4.14 -3.48
N ILE A 326 -4.46 3.91 -4.80
CA ILE A 326 -4.89 4.94 -5.75
C ILE A 326 -6.38 5.24 -5.62
N THR A 327 -7.21 4.22 -5.41
CA THR A 327 -8.66 4.41 -5.27
C THR A 327 -8.98 5.11 -3.96
N GLU A 328 -8.30 4.77 -2.87
CA GLU A 328 -8.41 5.49 -1.60
C GLU A 328 -7.87 6.92 -1.70
N SER A 329 -6.73 7.14 -2.36
CA SER A 329 -6.21 8.50 -2.65
C SER A 329 -7.23 9.38 -3.37
N LEU A 330 -8.12 8.79 -4.18
CA LEU A 330 -9.18 9.53 -4.87
C LEU A 330 -10.43 9.73 -4.02
N ASN A 331 -10.77 8.80 -3.13
CA ASN A 331 -11.97 8.87 -2.29
C ASN A 331 -11.75 9.64 -0.98
N ASP A 332 -10.56 9.57 -0.39
CA ASP A 332 -10.17 10.33 0.79
C ASP A 332 -8.73 10.89 0.64
N PRO A 333 -8.50 11.86 -0.28
CA PRO A 333 -7.16 12.43 -0.53
C PRO A 333 -6.49 13.07 0.71
N PHE A 334 -7.24 13.30 1.78
CA PHE A 334 -6.75 13.93 3.00
C PHE A 334 -6.88 13.06 4.25
N VAL A 335 -7.07 11.74 4.09
CA VAL A 335 -6.95 10.72 5.14
C VAL A 335 -7.67 11.07 6.45
N GLY A 336 -8.89 11.61 6.35
CA GLY A 336 -9.68 12.01 7.52
C GLY A 336 -9.02 13.05 8.43
N SER A 337 -7.95 13.72 7.98
CA SER A 337 -6.98 14.41 8.86
C SER A 337 -7.53 15.66 9.55
N ASP A 338 -8.63 16.23 9.05
CA ASP A 338 -9.31 17.37 9.67
C ASP A 338 -10.37 16.94 10.71
N GLY A 339 -10.62 15.63 10.84
CA GLY A 339 -11.62 15.05 11.74
C GLY A 339 -13.07 15.34 11.33
N VAL A 340 -13.30 15.80 10.09
CA VAL A 340 -14.61 16.21 9.58
C VAL A 340 -14.94 15.52 8.26
N HIS A 341 -14.05 15.62 7.27
CA HIS A 341 -14.23 15.00 5.95
C HIS A 341 -13.52 13.65 5.91
N GLY A 342 -14.09 12.66 5.20
CA GLY A 342 -13.53 11.31 5.15
C GLY A 342 -13.82 10.48 6.39
N ILE A 343 -14.54 11.03 7.37
CA ILE A 343 -15.02 10.31 8.55
C ILE A 343 -16.43 9.76 8.28
N THR A 344 -16.65 8.51 8.65
CA THR A 344 -17.90 7.75 8.47
C THR A 344 -18.44 7.28 9.83
N PRO A 345 -19.69 6.76 9.89
CA PRO A 345 -20.05 5.92 11.02
C PRO A 345 -19.05 4.78 11.18
N TRP A 346 -18.91 4.25 12.41
CA TRP A 346 -18.20 2.99 12.61
C TRP A 346 -18.80 1.89 11.74
N TRP A 347 -17.92 1.16 11.06
CA TRP A 347 -18.29 0.04 10.21
C TRP A 347 -17.42 -1.19 10.54
N LEU A 348 -17.99 -2.37 10.31
CA LEU A 348 -17.35 -3.66 10.51
C LEU A 348 -17.44 -4.45 9.19
N SER A 349 -16.29 -4.67 8.55
CA SER A 349 -16.21 -5.54 7.38
C SER A 349 -16.35 -7.01 7.79
N GLN A 350 -16.73 -7.87 6.83
CA GLN A 350 -16.94 -9.30 7.04
C GLN A 350 -15.66 -10.04 7.44
N ASN A 351 -14.49 -9.48 7.15
CA ASN A 351 -13.18 -9.98 7.60
C ASN A 351 -12.87 -9.61 9.07
N GLY A 352 -13.75 -8.86 9.74
CA GLY A 352 -13.57 -8.37 11.10
C GLY A 352 -12.80 -7.04 11.22
N ASN A 353 -12.41 -6.42 10.10
CA ASN A 353 -11.81 -5.09 10.10
C ASN A 353 -12.84 -4.05 10.56
N CYS A 354 -12.42 -3.19 11.48
CA CYS A 354 -13.27 -2.23 12.16
C CYS A 354 -12.64 -0.85 12.11
N GLN A 355 -13.33 0.09 11.47
CA GLN A 355 -12.86 1.46 11.29
C GLN A 355 -14.04 2.43 11.21
N ASN A 356 -13.76 3.72 10.97
CA ASN A 356 -14.76 4.79 10.92
C ASN A 356 -14.38 5.92 9.96
N ASP A 357 -13.61 5.58 8.93
CA ASP A 357 -13.12 6.43 7.85
C ASP A 357 -13.48 5.83 6.48
N LEU A 358 -13.25 6.61 5.42
CA LEU A 358 -13.61 6.29 4.04
C LEU A 358 -12.48 5.53 3.32
N GLU A 359 -12.07 4.41 3.91
CA GLU A 359 -11.02 3.52 3.38
C GLU A 359 -11.65 2.44 2.49
N VAL A 360 -11.88 2.78 1.21
CA VAL A 360 -12.65 1.96 0.26
C VAL A 360 -12.04 0.57 0.02
N GLY A 361 -10.71 0.46 0.12
CA GLY A 361 -9.98 -0.78 -0.09
C GLY A 361 -9.93 -1.64 1.17
N ASP A 362 -9.78 -1.02 2.34
CA ASP A 362 -9.73 -1.71 3.64
C ASP A 362 -11.00 -2.51 3.96
N VAL A 363 -12.14 -2.10 3.41
CA VAL A 363 -13.39 -2.87 3.52
C VAL A 363 -13.25 -4.25 2.85
N ILE A 364 -12.50 -4.36 1.75
CA ILE A 364 -12.49 -5.55 0.88
C ILE A 364 -11.21 -6.38 0.98
N GLU A 365 -10.06 -5.79 1.32
CA GLU A 365 -8.74 -6.45 1.24
C GLU A 365 -8.70 -7.84 1.91
N GLY A 366 -9.40 -8.01 3.04
CA GLY A 366 -9.46 -9.28 3.78
C GLY A 366 -10.48 -10.31 3.28
N LEU A 367 -11.31 -9.99 2.28
CA LEU A 367 -12.42 -10.81 1.82
C LEU A 367 -12.00 -11.87 0.77
N PRO A 368 -12.78 -12.96 0.59
CA PRO A 368 -12.70 -13.79 -0.61
C PRO A 368 -12.99 -12.94 -1.86
N ASP A 369 -12.38 -13.31 -2.98
CA ASP A 369 -12.55 -12.60 -4.26
C ASP A 369 -12.27 -11.08 -4.15
N SER A 370 -11.34 -10.70 -3.26
CA SER A 370 -10.94 -9.30 -3.04
C SER A 370 -10.32 -8.67 -4.27
N THR A 371 -9.89 -9.44 -5.25
CA THR A 371 -9.35 -8.96 -6.53
C THR A 371 -10.16 -9.49 -7.72
N LEU A 372 -9.96 -8.89 -8.88
CA LEU A 372 -10.43 -9.44 -10.14
C LEU A 372 -9.32 -9.46 -11.19
N SER A 373 -9.38 -10.41 -12.11
CA SER A 373 -8.44 -10.44 -13.24
C SER A 373 -8.86 -9.47 -14.34
N ILE A 374 -7.96 -8.56 -14.71
CA ILE A 374 -8.14 -7.62 -15.82
C ILE A 374 -6.96 -7.75 -16.78
N LYS A 375 -7.23 -7.84 -18.08
CA LYS A 375 -6.20 -7.95 -19.11
C LYS A 375 -5.93 -6.59 -19.76
N THR A 376 -4.70 -6.09 -19.65
CA THR A 376 -4.19 -4.89 -20.34
C THR A 376 -2.75 -5.11 -20.77
N GLY A 377 -2.30 -4.47 -21.85
CA GLY A 377 -0.89 -4.57 -22.28
C GLY A 377 -0.39 -5.99 -22.58
N GLY A 378 -1.28 -6.96 -22.84
CA GLY A 378 -0.92 -8.36 -23.02
C GLY A 378 -0.68 -9.16 -21.73
N ARG A 379 -0.84 -8.52 -20.56
CA ARG A 379 -0.68 -9.10 -19.22
C ARG A 379 -2.03 -9.16 -18.48
N THR A 380 -2.19 -10.14 -17.61
CA THR A 380 -3.27 -10.18 -16.61
C THR A 380 -2.79 -9.49 -15.34
N TYR A 381 -3.62 -8.59 -14.83
CA TYR A 381 -3.46 -7.86 -13.58
C TYR A 381 -4.58 -8.20 -12.62
N HIS A 382 -4.36 -7.96 -11.34
CA HIS A 382 -5.26 -8.28 -10.23
C HIS A 382 -5.52 -7.04 -9.35
N PRO A 383 -6.14 -5.98 -9.88
CA PRO A 383 -6.59 -4.89 -9.03
C PRO A 383 -7.61 -5.39 -8.01
N GLN A 384 -7.62 -4.74 -6.85
CA GLN A 384 -8.58 -5.00 -5.79
C GLN A 384 -9.98 -4.54 -6.20
N ASN A 385 -11.02 -5.21 -5.74
CA ASN A 385 -12.36 -4.65 -5.70
C ASN A 385 -12.41 -3.59 -4.59
N GLU A 386 -13.25 -2.58 -4.80
CA GLU A 386 -13.34 -1.41 -3.92
C GLU A 386 -14.76 -1.26 -3.40
N ALA A 387 -14.91 -0.91 -2.13
CA ALA A 387 -16.21 -0.54 -1.59
C ALA A 387 -16.65 0.80 -2.20
N LEU A 388 -17.94 0.92 -2.49
CA LEU A 388 -18.52 2.17 -3.00
C LEU A 388 -19.04 3.01 -1.83
N LEU A 389 -19.05 4.33 -2.00
CA LEU A 389 -19.56 5.31 -1.02
C LEU A 389 -20.88 4.87 -0.39
N GLN A 390 -21.81 4.30 -1.17
CA GLN A 390 -23.12 3.85 -0.69
C GLN A 390 -23.06 2.80 0.43
N TRP A 391 -21.97 2.03 0.53
CA TRP A 391 -21.74 1.11 1.63
C TRP A 391 -21.48 1.88 2.95
N PHE A 392 -20.66 2.94 2.89
CA PHE A 392 -20.38 3.85 4.01
C PHE A 392 -21.56 4.76 4.37
N GLU A 393 -22.42 5.05 3.39
CA GLU A 393 -23.68 5.76 3.62
C GLU A 393 -24.74 4.89 4.33
N PHE A 394 -24.50 3.59 4.47
CA PHE A 394 -25.50 2.58 4.88
C PHE A 394 -26.79 2.71 4.08
N GLN A 395 -26.67 3.01 2.79
CA GLN A 395 -27.81 3.33 1.93
C GLN A 395 -28.41 2.06 1.35
N SER A 396 -29.67 1.74 1.67
CA SER A 396 -30.40 0.60 1.11
C SER A 396 -31.75 1.03 0.50
N PRO A 397 -32.02 0.75 -0.79
CA PRO A 397 -31.08 0.19 -1.77
C PRO A 397 -29.94 1.18 -2.12
N SER A 398 -28.78 0.66 -2.52
CA SER A 398 -27.67 1.47 -3.02
C SER A 398 -28.07 2.25 -4.27
N THR A 399 -27.63 3.51 -4.35
CA THR A 399 -27.74 4.35 -5.55
C THR A 399 -26.56 4.25 -6.51
N ALA A 400 -25.59 3.36 -6.25
CA ALA A 400 -24.50 3.10 -7.18
C ALA A 400 -24.99 2.38 -8.45
N LEU A 401 -24.07 2.17 -9.40
CA LEU A 401 -24.29 1.34 -10.58
C LEU A 401 -24.88 -0.02 -10.19
N GLY A 402 -26.04 -0.35 -10.75
CA GLY A 402 -26.69 -1.65 -10.52
C GLY A 402 -27.16 -1.90 -9.09
N GLY A 403 -27.16 -0.89 -8.21
CA GLY A 403 -27.46 -1.07 -6.79
C GLY A 403 -26.35 -1.79 -6.02
N ALA A 404 -25.12 -1.77 -6.52
CA ALA A 404 -23.97 -2.44 -5.92
C ALA A 404 -23.39 -1.69 -4.71
N TYR A 405 -22.64 -2.39 -3.85
CA TYR A 405 -21.81 -1.81 -2.80
C TYR A 405 -20.31 -1.97 -3.05
N SER A 406 -19.94 -2.68 -4.11
CA SER A 406 -18.56 -2.92 -4.51
C SER A 406 -18.42 -2.87 -6.02
N TYR A 407 -17.22 -2.59 -6.51
CA TYR A 407 -16.90 -2.54 -7.93
C TYR A 407 -15.42 -2.87 -8.14
N PRO A 408 -14.98 -3.45 -9.28
CA PRO A 408 -15.77 -3.93 -10.43
C PRO A 408 -16.69 -5.13 -10.19
N ASN A 409 -16.33 -6.04 -9.30
CA ASN A 409 -17.18 -7.18 -8.97
C ASN A 409 -18.26 -6.76 -7.97
N GLN A 410 -19.49 -6.58 -8.46
CA GLN A 410 -20.64 -6.13 -7.67
C GLN A 410 -21.13 -7.15 -6.64
N SER A 411 -20.58 -8.37 -6.63
CA SER A 411 -20.99 -9.45 -5.72
C SER A 411 -20.07 -9.65 -4.51
N VAL A 412 -18.99 -8.86 -4.37
CA VAL A 412 -18.08 -8.97 -3.22
C VAL A 412 -18.75 -8.44 -1.95
N LEU A 413 -19.32 -7.24 -2.02
CA LEU A 413 -20.15 -6.66 -0.97
C LEU A 413 -21.61 -6.70 -1.38
N THR A 414 -22.36 -7.61 -0.76
CA THR A 414 -23.82 -7.80 -1.01
C THR A 414 -24.68 -7.29 0.14
N SER A 415 -24.09 -6.86 1.24
CA SER A 415 -24.77 -6.31 2.41
C SER A 415 -24.01 -5.14 3.02
N LEU A 416 -24.75 -4.26 3.69
CA LEU A 416 -24.19 -3.18 4.50
C LEU A 416 -23.45 -3.73 5.73
N SER A 417 -22.57 -2.91 6.30
CA SER A 417 -22.02 -3.15 7.64
C SER A 417 -23.17 -3.31 8.67
N PRO A 418 -23.02 -4.19 9.68
CA PRO A 418 -23.92 -4.18 10.82
C PRO A 418 -23.86 -2.82 11.54
N SER A 419 -24.93 -2.49 12.26
CA SER A 419 -24.91 -1.34 13.19
C SER A 419 -24.00 -1.68 14.35
N VAL A 420 -22.98 -0.86 14.59
CA VAL A 420 -21.97 -1.09 15.62
C VAL A 420 -21.69 0.18 16.42
N GLY A 421 -21.22 0.02 17.66
CA GLY A 421 -20.77 1.12 18.51
C GLY A 421 -19.31 1.51 18.27
N VAL A 422 -18.72 2.25 19.21
CA VAL A 422 -17.33 2.71 19.12
C VAL A 422 -16.38 1.51 19.14
N ASN A 423 -15.38 1.49 18.25
CA ASN A 423 -14.48 0.35 18.05
C ASN A 423 -15.23 -0.94 17.72
N CYS A 424 -16.39 -0.82 17.09
CA CYS A 424 -17.31 -1.89 16.75
C CYS A 424 -17.76 -2.75 17.94
N LYS A 425 -17.89 -2.14 19.12
CA LYS A 425 -18.30 -2.79 20.38
C LYS A 425 -19.61 -2.26 20.93
#